data_AF-A0A3P7JQM8-F1
#
_entry.id   AF-A0A3P7JQM8-F1
#
_cell.length_a   1.000
_cell.length_b   1.000
_cell.length_c   1.000
_cell.angle_alpha   90.00
_cell.angle_beta   90.00
_cell.angle_gamma   90.00
#
_symmetry.space_group_name_H-M   'P 1'
#
loop_
_entity.id
_entity.type
_entity.pdbx_description
1 polymer ?
#
loop_
_entity_poly.entity_id
_entity_poly.type
_entity_poly.pdbx_seq_one_letter_code
_entity_poly.pdbx_strand_id
1 'polypeptide(L)'
;MDQCGSRIVGYPAYWSSFSWKPGFFYRKVNLRAENMDRDWKDGILFCALVYRWKPDVIDMEKVRNAEPRENLETAFELAQKHLGIKRLLEVSGSYAHCIAAIFPSFLVFQTTFLLEFYCVLLKWPWCKVDDVLCQKPDKRSIITYVSQFIRAFGEAPPVEEHNVYSEFLEWLAHACKVDLVNSEQGMYFRLRREFIEYRSVYNTIVATKLHFSVEELSEIQEKWETVRFNLEAAAASAEKRLPKPYSTLSGWTVTGQSIINTPLDLPSEEPHKCLAMLQKMISEHNRHFIDLAAKQAELQQATETGGLGGRPVAAEYVEPLRLRMTALAEEAPLKLATLKVLHAHYTILAYLYDLEVKMKLWRIPKDLLQNSVFAGASFKGIHSC
;
A
#
# COMPACT_ATOMS: atom_id res chain seq x y z
N MET A 1 -3.48 -7.72 -30.33
CA MET A 1 -4.43 -6.67 -29.92
C MET A 1 -5.39 -7.33 -28.95
N ASP A 2 -5.21 -7.09 -27.66
CA ASP A 2 -6.25 -7.27 -26.65
C ASP A 2 -5.92 -6.31 -25.51
N GLN A 3 -6.51 -5.12 -25.60
CA GLN A 3 -6.51 -4.11 -24.55
C GLN A 3 -7.68 -4.44 -23.61
N CYS A 4 -7.42 -5.06 -22.47
CA CYS A 4 -8.36 -4.99 -21.34
C CYS A 4 -7.74 -4.05 -20.30
N GLY A 5 -7.98 -2.76 -20.50
CA GLY A 5 -7.57 -1.71 -19.59
C GLY A 5 -8.22 -1.89 -18.23
N SER A 6 -7.38 -1.93 -17.20
CA SER A 6 -7.73 -1.85 -15.79
C SER A 6 -8.44 -0.52 -15.50
N ARG A 7 -9.77 -0.47 -15.71
CA ARG A 7 -10.59 0.59 -15.11
C ARG A 7 -10.78 0.25 -13.63
N ILE A 8 -10.04 0.96 -12.78
CA ILE A 8 -10.36 1.10 -11.37
C ILE A 8 -11.72 1.77 -11.30
N VAL A 9 -12.78 0.99 -11.08
CA VAL A 9 -14.12 1.53 -10.81
C VAL A 9 -14.07 2.13 -9.40
N GLY A 10 -14.18 3.46 -9.32
CA GLY A 10 -14.18 4.18 -8.05
C GLY A 10 -15.38 3.78 -7.18
N TYR A 11 -15.13 3.53 -5.90
CA TYR A 11 -16.17 3.26 -4.91
C TYR A 11 -16.90 4.57 -4.56
N PRO A 12 -18.24 4.55 -4.36
CA PRO A 12 -18.99 5.67 -3.80
C PRO A 12 -18.40 6.20 -2.47
N ALA A 13 -18.40 7.52 -2.27
CA ALA A 13 -17.71 8.20 -1.16
C ALA A 13 -18.05 7.72 0.27
N TYR A 14 -19.21 7.10 0.48
CA TYR A 14 -19.60 6.57 1.79
C TYR A 14 -18.84 5.28 2.19
N TRP A 15 -18.18 4.60 1.24
CA TRP A 15 -17.32 3.44 1.53
C TRP A 15 -15.97 3.84 2.15
N SER A 16 -15.56 5.10 1.99
CA SER A 16 -14.24 5.59 2.44
C SER A 16 -14.11 5.66 3.97
N SER A 17 -15.25 5.76 4.68
CA SER A 17 -15.28 5.91 6.14
C SER A 17 -15.44 4.58 6.88
N PHE A 18 -15.72 3.49 6.17
CA PHE A 18 -15.74 2.15 6.72
C PHE A 18 -14.48 1.41 6.25
N SER A 19 -13.75 0.76 7.15
CA SER A 19 -12.66 -0.20 6.80
C SER A 19 -13.17 -1.45 6.06
N TRP A 20 -14.35 -1.38 5.46
CA TRP A 20 -15.14 -2.50 4.95
C TRP A 20 -15.18 -2.44 3.43
N LYS A 21 -14.61 -3.45 2.76
CA LYS A 21 -14.80 -3.66 1.32
C LYS A 21 -15.57 -4.96 1.10
N PRO A 22 -16.77 -4.93 0.49
CA PRO A 22 -17.58 -6.13 0.30
C PRO A 22 -16.84 -7.23 -0.47
N GLY A 23 -15.96 -6.85 -1.41
CA GLY A 23 -15.16 -7.79 -2.20
C GLY A 23 -14.19 -8.67 -1.40
N PHE A 24 -13.99 -8.43 -0.11
CA PHE A 24 -13.06 -9.20 0.72
C PHE A 24 -13.69 -10.48 1.31
N PHE A 25 -15.00 -10.49 1.58
CA PHE A 25 -15.65 -11.60 2.30
C PHE A 25 -16.04 -12.81 1.42
N TYR A 26 -16.12 -12.61 0.10
CA TYR A 26 -16.81 -13.55 -0.79
C TYR A 26 -15.90 -14.33 -1.75
N ARG A 27 -14.58 -14.20 -1.60
CA ARG A 27 -13.60 -14.77 -2.55
C ARG A 27 -13.60 -16.31 -2.56
N LYS A 28 -13.88 -16.96 -1.42
CA LYS A 28 -13.91 -18.44 -1.28
C LYS A 28 -15.17 -19.07 -1.90
N VAL A 29 -16.26 -18.32 -2.03
CA VAL A 29 -17.55 -18.76 -2.64
C VAL A 29 -17.83 -18.12 -4.01
N ASN A 30 -16.86 -17.35 -4.54
CA ASN A 30 -16.93 -16.59 -5.80
C ASN A 30 -18.18 -15.69 -5.92
N LEU A 31 -18.52 -14.97 -4.85
CA LEU A 31 -19.61 -13.97 -4.88
C LEU A 31 -19.01 -12.55 -4.93
N ARG A 32 -19.76 -11.61 -5.52
CA ARG A 32 -19.42 -10.19 -5.53
C ARG A 32 -20.65 -9.41 -5.08
N ALA A 33 -20.48 -8.54 -4.10
CA ALA A 33 -21.50 -7.58 -3.69
C ALA A 33 -21.00 -6.18 -4.06
N GLU A 34 -21.70 -5.53 -4.98
CA GLU A 34 -21.41 -4.18 -5.45
C GLU A 34 -22.33 -3.15 -4.78
N ASN A 35 -23.50 -3.59 -4.27
CA ASN A 35 -24.53 -2.74 -3.69
C ASN A 35 -25.15 -3.33 -2.41
N MET A 36 -25.67 -2.46 -1.53
CA MET A 36 -26.36 -2.80 -0.26
C MET A 36 -27.88 -2.88 -0.37
N ASP A 37 -28.39 -3.21 -1.56
CA ASP A 37 -29.82 -3.37 -1.84
C ASP A 37 -30.10 -4.65 -2.62
N ARG A 38 -29.83 -4.65 -3.92
CA ARG A 38 -30.30 -5.68 -4.86
C ARG A 38 -29.51 -6.97 -4.75
N ASP A 39 -28.21 -6.86 -4.48
CA ASP A 39 -27.29 -8.01 -4.44
C ASP A 39 -27.58 -8.94 -3.25
N TRP A 40 -28.29 -8.45 -2.23
CA TRP A 40 -28.63 -9.20 -1.02
C TRP A 40 -29.99 -9.91 -1.11
N LYS A 41 -30.71 -9.69 -2.22
CA LYS A 41 -32.10 -10.13 -2.39
C LYS A 41 -32.22 -11.64 -2.57
N ASP A 42 -31.22 -12.29 -3.15
CA ASP A 42 -31.18 -13.74 -3.34
C ASP A 42 -30.92 -14.53 -2.05
N GLY A 43 -30.61 -13.83 -0.95
CA GLY A 43 -30.29 -14.42 0.35
C GLY A 43 -28.91 -15.09 0.43
N ILE A 44 -28.23 -15.28 -0.71
CA ILE A 44 -26.95 -16.01 -0.78
C ILE A 44 -25.87 -15.26 -0.01
N LEU A 45 -25.84 -13.92 -0.10
CA LEU A 45 -24.89 -13.11 0.66
C LEU A 45 -25.08 -13.23 2.19
N PHE A 46 -26.32 -13.32 2.67
CA PHE A 46 -26.59 -13.54 4.09
C PHE A 46 -26.17 -14.94 4.54
N CYS A 47 -26.44 -15.97 3.73
CA CYS A 47 -25.94 -17.33 3.96
C CYS A 47 -24.40 -17.36 4.00
N ALA A 48 -23.74 -16.66 3.08
CA ALA A 48 -22.28 -16.58 3.02
C ALA A 48 -21.68 -15.89 4.26
N LEU A 49 -22.36 -14.90 4.85
CA LEU A 49 -21.94 -14.31 6.13
C LEU A 49 -21.96 -15.33 7.27
N VAL A 50 -22.97 -16.20 7.32
CA VAL A 50 -23.02 -17.27 8.33
C VAL A 50 -21.93 -18.30 8.08
N TYR A 51 -21.77 -18.74 6.82
CA TYR A 51 -20.75 -19.70 6.39
C TYR A 51 -19.34 -19.25 6.78
N ARG A 52 -19.03 -17.96 6.67
CA ARG A 52 -17.72 -17.40 7.03
C ARG A 52 -17.32 -17.72 8.47
N TRP A 53 -18.25 -17.67 9.41
CA TRP A 53 -17.96 -17.87 10.85
C TRP A 53 -18.24 -19.29 11.33
N LYS A 54 -19.17 -19.99 10.67
CA LYS A 54 -19.55 -21.37 10.98
C LYS A 54 -19.82 -22.13 9.68
N PRO A 55 -18.78 -22.63 8.98
CA PRO A 55 -18.98 -23.37 7.74
C PRO A 55 -19.73 -24.69 7.95
N ASP A 56 -19.60 -25.30 9.12
CA ASP A 56 -20.22 -26.60 9.45
C ASP A 56 -21.75 -26.60 9.48
N VAL A 57 -22.37 -25.41 9.61
CA VAL A 57 -23.83 -25.29 9.80
C VAL A 57 -24.58 -24.95 8.52
N ILE A 58 -23.87 -24.68 7.42
CA ILE A 58 -24.50 -24.24 6.17
C ILE A 58 -23.79 -24.79 4.93
N ASP A 59 -24.58 -25.39 4.03
CA ASP A 59 -24.12 -25.97 2.78
C ASP A 59 -24.35 -24.99 1.62
N MET A 60 -23.27 -24.34 1.17
CA MET A 60 -23.34 -23.30 0.15
C MET A 60 -23.72 -23.83 -1.25
N GLU A 61 -23.54 -25.13 -1.53
CA GLU A 61 -23.96 -25.73 -2.80
C GLU A 61 -25.49 -25.87 -2.87
N LYS A 62 -26.13 -26.11 -1.73
CA LYS A 62 -27.60 -26.09 -1.62
C LYS A 62 -28.16 -24.68 -1.69
N VAL A 63 -27.54 -23.74 -0.98
CA VAL A 63 -27.94 -22.32 -0.97
C VAL A 63 -27.96 -21.71 -2.37
N ARG A 64 -26.99 -22.07 -3.23
CA ARG A 64 -26.90 -21.55 -4.60
C ARG A 64 -28.08 -21.96 -5.49
N ASN A 65 -28.74 -23.07 -5.16
CA ASN A 65 -29.85 -23.65 -5.92
C ASN A 65 -31.22 -23.46 -5.24
N ALA A 66 -31.26 -22.88 -4.05
CA ALA A 66 -32.48 -22.68 -3.26
C ALA A 66 -33.18 -21.35 -3.58
N GLU A 67 -34.46 -21.26 -3.22
CA GLU A 67 -35.27 -20.06 -3.44
C GLU A 67 -34.81 -18.91 -2.52
N PRO A 68 -34.85 -17.64 -2.97
CA PRO A 68 -34.40 -16.48 -2.19
C PRO A 68 -34.99 -16.38 -0.79
N ARG A 69 -36.27 -16.74 -0.66
CA ARG A 69 -36.98 -16.75 0.63
C ARG A 69 -36.39 -17.76 1.60
N GLU A 70 -36.13 -18.98 1.11
CA GLU A 70 -35.55 -20.07 1.90
C GLU A 70 -34.14 -19.73 2.36
N ASN A 71 -33.33 -19.13 1.47
CA ASN A 71 -31.99 -18.65 1.80
C ASN A 71 -32.02 -17.59 2.91
N LEU A 72 -32.92 -16.61 2.81
CA LEU A 72 -33.06 -15.55 3.82
C LEU A 72 -33.50 -16.11 5.18
N GLU A 73 -34.51 -16.98 5.21
CA GLU A 73 -35.00 -17.61 6.44
C GLU A 73 -33.90 -18.46 7.10
N THR A 74 -33.19 -19.27 6.31
CA THR A 74 -32.08 -20.11 6.74
C THR A 74 -30.93 -19.28 7.30
N ALA A 75 -30.48 -18.26 6.57
CA ALA A 75 -29.40 -17.38 7.02
C ALA A 75 -29.74 -16.72 8.36
N PHE A 76 -30.95 -16.17 8.47
CA PHE A 76 -31.38 -15.49 9.69
C PHE A 76 -31.59 -16.45 10.86
N GLU A 77 -31.96 -17.72 10.61
CA GLU A 77 -32.08 -18.73 11.67
C GLU A 77 -30.72 -19.12 12.22
N LEU A 78 -29.81 -19.48 11.32
CA LEU A 78 -28.50 -19.98 11.68
C LEU A 78 -27.67 -18.87 12.33
N ALA A 79 -27.79 -17.63 11.85
CA ALA A 79 -27.17 -16.47 12.47
C ALA A 79 -27.65 -16.25 13.91
N GLN A 80 -28.96 -16.40 14.16
CA GLN A 80 -29.49 -16.24 15.52
C GLN A 80 -29.08 -17.40 16.43
N LYS A 81 -29.22 -18.63 15.95
CA LYS A 81 -28.98 -19.84 16.75
C LYS A 81 -27.50 -20.09 17.04
N HIS A 82 -26.62 -19.86 16.06
CA HIS A 82 -25.20 -20.23 16.16
C HIS A 82 -24.26 -19.05 16.31
N LEU A 83 -24.67 -17.85 15.90
CA LEU A 83 -23.83 -16.64 15.94
C LEU A 83 -24.37 -15.58 16.91
N GLY A 84 -25.51 -15.81 17.57
CA GLY A 84 -26.13 -14.86 18.49
C GLY A 84 -26.61 -13.56 17.83
N ILE A 85 -26.67 -13.52 16.49
CA ILE A 85 -27.11 -12.35 15.73
C ILE A 85 -28.63 -12.28 15.77
N LYS A 86 -29.18 -11.25 16.41
CA LYS A 86 -30.62 -11.14 16.59
C LYS A 86 -31.31 -10.94 15.24
N ARG A 87 -32.39 -11.69 15.02
CA ARG A 87 -33.31 -11.50 13.89
C ARG A 87 -33.93 -10.11 13.85
N LEU A 88 -34.00 -9.38 14.98
CA LEU A 88 -34.05 -7.91 15.18
C LEU A 88 -34.03 -7.58 16.69
N LEU A 89 -33.62 -6.35 17.05
CA LEU A 89 -33.50 -5.84 18.44
C LEU A 89 -34.87 -5.67 19.12
N GLU A 90 -35.02 -6.17 20.35
CA GLU A 90 -35.99 -5.63 21.30
C GLU A 90 -35.67 -4.15 21.57
N VAL A 91 -36.67 -3.29 21.42
CA VAL A 91 -36.58 -1.88 21.79
C VAL A 91 -36.62 -1.80 23.32
N SER A 92 -35.44 -1.87 23.94
CA SER A 92 -35.23 -1.37 25.30
C SER A 92 -34.04 -0.40 25.29
N GLY A 93 -34.32 0.86 24.96
CA GLY A 93 -33.62 2.02 25.51
C GLY A 93 -32.13 2.26 25.19
N SER A 94 -31.53 1.66 24.15
CA SER A 94 -30.07 1.84 23.90
C SER A 94 -29.71 2.31 22.47
N TYR A 95 -30.57 3.09 21.82
CA TYR A 95 -30.27 3.67 20.50
C TYR A 95 -29.46 4.98 20.57
N ALA A 96 -29.51 5.69 21.71
CA ALA A 96 -28.70 6.90 21.92
C ALA A 96 -27.19 6.61 21.92
N HIS A 97 -26.76 5.45 22.44
CA HIS A 97 -25.35 5.03 22.42
C HIS A 97 -24.85 4.58 21.04
N CYS A 98 -25.73 4.04 20.19
CA CYS A 98 -25.34 3.48 18.89
C CYS A 98 -25.04 4.56 17.83
N ILE A 99 -25.72 5.72 17.89
CA ILE A 99 -25.48 6.82 16.95
C ILE A 99 -24.26 7.66 17.40
N ALA A 100 -24.04 7.80 18.71
CA ALA A 100 -22.90 8.52 19.27
C ALA A 100 -21.52 7.90 18.91
N ALA A 101 -21.46 6.58 18.74
CA ALA A 101 -20.22 5.87 18.41
C ALA A 101 -19.82 5.95 16.92
N ILE A 102 -20.74 6.36 16.03
CA ILE A 102 -20.50 6.40 14.58
C ILE A 102 -20.03 7.80 14.12
N PHE A 103 -20.35 8.86 14.88
CA PHE A 103 -19.97 10.24 14.58
C PHE A 103 -19.37 10.95 15.80
N PRO A 104 -18.05 10.85 16.05
CA PRO A 104 -17.42 11.45 17.23
C PRO A 104 -17.25 12.98 17.15
N SER A 105 -17.57 13.63 16.02
CA SER A 105 -17.37 15.07 15.83
C SER A 105 -18.51 15.92 16.42
N PHE A 106 -18.09 16.81 17.32
CA PHE A 106 -18.79 17.67 18.30
C PHE A 106 -20.00 18.53 17.85
N LEU A 107 -20.46 18.46 16.59
CA LEU A 107 -21.45 19.40 16.04
C LEU A 107 -22.92 18.92 16.10
N VAL A 108 -23.22 17.74 16.64
CA VAL A 108 -24.59 17.16 16.62
C VAL A 108 -25.37 17.36 17.93
N PHE A 109 -24.74 17.88 18.99
CA PHE A 109 -25.36 17.98 20.32
C PHE A 109 -26.58 18.90 20.42
N GLN A 110 -26.79 19.81 19.47
CA GLN A 110 -27.97 20.70 19.44
C GLN A 110 -29.16 20.11 18.65
N THR A 111 -28.98 18.98 17.98
CA THR A 111 -30.03 18.33 17.14
C THR A 111 -30.58 17.03 17.73
N THR A 112 -30.00 16.55 18.84
CA THR A 112 -30.42 15.30 19.52
C THR A 112 -31.87 15.34 20.00
N PHE A 113 -32.35 16.51 20.44
CA PHE A 113 -33.74 16.68 20.89
C PHE A 113 -34.77 16.57 19.75
N LEU A 114 -34.39 16.91 18.52
CA LEU A 114 -35.24 16.73 17.33
C LEU A 114 -35.17 15.31 16.78
N LEU A 115 -34.04 14.60 16.95
CA LEU A 115 -33.89 13.20 16.57
C LEU A 115 -34.67 12.25 17.48
N GLU A 116 -34.75 12.53 18.79
CA GLU A 116 -35.60 11.74 19.70
C GLU A 116 -37.10 11.87 19.33
N PHE A 117 -37.54 13.07 18.94
CA PHE A 117 -38.92 13.30 18.50
C PHE A 117 -39.21 12.70 17.11
N TYR A 118 -38.23 12.73 16.19
CA TYR A 118 -38.36 12.11 14.86
C TYR A 118 -38.35 10.58 14.93
N CYS A 119 -37.54 9.96 15.79
CA CYS A 119 -37.45 8.51 15.92
C CYS A 119 -38.70 7.87 16.57
N VAL A 120 -39.44 8.61 17.41
CA VAL A 120 -40.68 8.12 18.05
C VAL A 120 -41.90 8.26 17.13
N LEU A 121 -41.96 9.29 16.28
CA LEU A 121 -43.09 9.53 15.37
C LEU A 121 -43.03 8.75 14.06
N LEU A 122 -41.84 8.30 13.68
CA LEU A 122 -41.60 7.54 12.46
C LEU A 122 -41.49 6.05 12.82
N LYS A 123 -42.63 5.32 12.74
CA LYS A 123 -42.72 3.85 12.74
C LYS A 123 -41.67 3.24 11.79
N TRP A 124 -40.46 2.96 12.28
CA TRP A 124 -39.33 2.52 11.43
C TRP A 124 -39.10 1.02 11.53
N PRO A 125 -38.75 0.36 10.41
CA PRO A 125 -39.35 -0.92 10.08
C PRO A 125 -38.42 -2.10 10.38
N TRP A 126 -39.08 -3.18 10.74
CA TRP A 126 -38.66 -4.57 10.65
C TRP A 126 -37.84 -4.83 9.38
N CYS A 127 -36.80 -5.65 9.46
CA CYS A 127 -36.20 -6.30 8.29
C CYS A 127 -36.78 -7.72 8.21
N LYS A 128 -38.03 -7.84 7.79
CA LYS A 128 -38.62 -9.14 7.47
C LYS A 128 -38.07 -9.63 6.14
N VAL A 129 -38.17 -10.93 5.91
CA VAL A 129 -37.84 -11.54 4.62
C VAL A 129 -38.58 -10.81 3.48
N ASP A 130 -39.83 -10.40 3.71
CA ASP A 130 -40.63 -9.63 2.75
C ASP A 130 -40.05 -8.23 2.45
N ASP A 131 -39.33 -7.62 3.39
CA ASP A 131 -38.69 -6.30 3.22
C ASP A 131 -37.42 -6.38 2.36
N VAL A 132 -36.77 -7.55 2.35
CA VAL A 132 -35.62 -7.85 1.47
C VAL A 132 -36.07 -8.35 0.10
N LEU A 133 -37.21 -9.04 0.02
CA LEU A 133 -37.75 -9.55 -1.24
C LEU A 133 -38.52 -8.50 -2.07
N CYS A 134 -38.76 -7.30 -1.52
CA CYS A 134 -39.47 -6.24 -2.22
C CYS A 134 -38.73 -5.74 -3.49
N GLN A 135 -39.41 -4.95 -4.35
CA GLN A 135 -38.82 -4.47 -5.60
C GLN A 135 -37.57 -3.60 -5.38
N LYS A 136 -37.44 -2.96 -4.22
CA LYS A 136 -36.30 -2.13 -3.86
C LYS A 136 -36.03 -2.24 -2.35
N PRO A 137 -35.15 -3.16 -1.93
CA PRO A 137 -34.80 -3.34 -0.52
C PRO A 137 -34.24 -2.05 0.08
N ASP A 138 -34.59 -1.77 1.33
CA ASP A 138 -34.04 -0.62 2.04
C ASP A 138 -32.58 -0.86 2.43
N LYS A 139 -31.70 0.02 1.94
CA LYS A 139 -30.26 -0.08 2.17
C LYS A 139 -29.90 0.03 3.64
N ARG A 140 -30.63 0.85 4.41
CA ARG A 140 -30.31 1.09 5.82
C ARG A 140 -30.63 -0.16 6.64
N SER A 141 -31.74 -0.84 6.37
CA SER A 141 -32.09 -2.11 7.02
C SER A 141 -31.04 -3.21 6.78
N ILE A 142 -30.55 -3.36 5.54
CA ILE A 142 -29.50 -4.34 5.20
C ILE A 142 -28.20 -3.98 5.92
N ILE A 143 -27.78 -2.71 5.87
CA ILE A 143 -26.56 -2.24 6.55
C ILE A 143 -26.64 -2.47 8.06
N THR A 144 -27.78 -2.16 8.68
CA THR A 144 -28.00 -2.35 10.13
C THR A 144 -27.97 -3.82 10.54
N TYR A 145 -28.47 -4.73 9.69
CA TYR A 145 -28.39 -6.16 10.00
C TYR A 145 -26.97 -6.69 9.85
N VAL A 146 -26.31 -6.39 8.72
CA VAL A 146 -24.93 -6.83 8.43
C VAL A 146 -23.94 -6.26 9.46
N SER A 147 -24.18 -5.05 9.97
CA SER A 147 -23.31 -4.45 11.00
C SER A 147 -23.34 -5.20 12.35
N GLN A 148 -24.37 -6.01 12.63
CA GLN A 148 -24.38 -6.88 13.81
C GLN A 148 -23.31 -7.97 13.72
N PHE A 149 -23.07 -8.54 12.53
CA PHE A 149 -21.98 -9.49 12.31
C PHE A 149 -20.63 -8.81 12.50
N ILE A 150 -20.48 -7.58 12.02
CA ILE A 150 -19.26 -6.81 12.21
C ILE A 150 -19.06 -6.52 13.71
N ARG A 151 -20.09 -6.11 14.45
CA ARG A 151 -19.92 -5.83 15.88
C ARG A 151 -19.63 -7.09 16.71
N ALA A 152 -20.27 -8.21 16.38
CA ALA A 152 -20.09 -9.47 17.12
C ALA A 152 -18.72 -10.13 16.85
N PHE A 153 -18.15 -9.90 15.66
CA PHE A 153 -16.96 -10.61 15.20
C PHE A 153 -15.85 -9.67 14.65
N GLY A 154 -15.91 -8.39 15.02
CA GLY A 154 -15.28 -7.27 14.31
C GLY A 154 -13.80 -7.03 14.46
N GLU A 155 -13.06 -7.88 15.15
CA GLU A 155 -11.61 -7.67 15.35
C GLU A 155 -10.76 -8.96 15.23
N ALA A 156 -11.36 -10.14 15.08
CA ALA A 156 -10.62 -11.39 14.93
C ALA A 156 -11.21 -12.26 13.81
N PRO A 157 -10.49 -12.49 12.69
CA PRO A 157 -10.98 -13.34 11.62
C PRO A 157 -11.15 -14.80 12.10
N PRO A 158 -12.11 -15.56 11.52
CA PRO A 158 -12.35 -16.94 11.93
C PRO A 158 -11.18 -17.83 11.49
N VAL A 159 -10.54 -18.48 12.48
CA VAL A 159 -9.77 -19.76 12.58
C VAL A 159 -8.95 -20.29 11.39
N GLU A 160 -9.12 -19.85 10.15
CA GLU A 160 -8.40 -20.34 8.96
C GLU A 160 -7.33 -19.37 8.41
N GLU A 161 -7.26 -18.11 8.85
CA GLU A 161 -6.22 -17.18 8.37
C GLU A 161 -4.81 -17.54 8.87
N HIS A 162 -4.68 -18.27 9.98
CA HIS A 162 -3.37 -18.71 10.47
C HIS A 162 -2.65 -19.69 9.54
N ASN A 163 -3.34 -20.43 8.65
CA ASN A 163 -2.67 -21.38 7.75
C ASN A 163 -1.86 -20.67 6.65
N VAL A 164 -2.42 -19.62 6.04
CA VAL A 164 -1.73 -18.90 4.95
C VAL A 164 -0.53 -18.10 5.48
N TYR A 165 -0.65 -17.51 6.67
CA TYR A 165 0.47 -16.81 7.30
C TYR A 165 1.55 -17.78 7.78
N SER A 166 1.20 -18.93 8.36
CA SER A 166 2.20 -19.92 8.79
C SER A 166 2.98 -20.50 7.61
N GLU A 167 2.30 -20.90 6.54
CA GLU A 167 2.96 -21.38 5.32
C GLU A 167 3.90 -20.31 4.73
N PHE A 168 3.44 -19.06 4.67
CA PHE A 168 4.27 -17.93 4.26
C PHE A 168 5.51 -17.74 5.15
N LEU A 169 5.35 -17.80 6.47
CA LEU A 169 6.45 -17.59 7.42
C LEU A 169 7.48 -18.75 7.37
N GLU A 170 7.01 -19.98 7.20
CA GLU A 170 7.87 -21.15 6.99
C GLU A 170 8.64 -21.03 5.68
N TRP A 171 7.94 -20.69 4.59
CA TRP A 171 8.57 -20.43 3.30
C TRP A 171 9.61 -19.31 3.42
N LEU A 172 9.27 -18.20 4.06
CA LEU A 172 10.15 -17.05 4.24
C LEU A 172 11.42 -17.46 5.00
N ALA A 173 11.28 -18.19 6.10
CA ALA A 173 12.42 -18.66 6.90
C ALA A 173 13.37 -19.58 6.11
N HIS A 174 12.84 -20.37 5.18
CA HIS A 174 13.62 -21.19 4.26
C HIS A 174 14.28 -20.35 3.16
N ALA A 175 13.49 -19.52 2.47
CA ALA A 175 13.90 -18.69 1.34
C ALA A 175 15.09 -17.79 1.66
N CYS A 176 15.15 -17.21 2.87
CA CYS A 176 16.25 -16.35 3.30
C CYS A 176 17.63 -17.04 3.31
N LYS A 177 17.64 -18.37 3.46
CA LYS A 177 18.86 -19.17 3.64
C LYS A 177 19.34 -19.83 2.35
N VAL A 178 18.56 -19.73 1.27
CA VAL A 178 18.89 -20.36 -0.01
C VAL A 178 20.06 -19.63 -0.67
N ASP A 179 21.15 -20.34 -0.90
CA ASP A 179 22.29 -19.84 -1.66
C ASP A 179 22.03 -19.95 -3.16
N LEU A 180 21.47 -18.89 -3.75
CA LEU A 180 21.16 -18.83 -5.18
C LEU A 180 22.41 -18.70 -6.08
N VAL A 181 23.58 -18.38 -5.53
CA VAL A 181 24.79 -18.15 -6.33
C VAL A 181 25.44 -19.49 -6.71
N ASN A 182 25.45 -20.44 -5.78
CA ASN A 182 26.04 -21.77 -5.97
C ASN A 182 25.02 -22.87 -6.33
N SER A 183 23.72 -22.55 -6.30
CA SER A 183 22.65 -23.51 -6.61
C SER A 183 22.42 -23.72 -8.10
N GLU A 184 21.72 -24.81 -8.44
CA GLU A 184 21.22 -25.05 -9.79
C GLU A 184 20.31 -23.92 -10.27
N GLN A 185 20.40 -23.59 -11.56
CA GLN A 185 19.67 -22.47 -12.17
C GLN A 185 18.13 -22.58 -12.02
N GLY A 186 17.60 -23.80 -11.89
CA GLY A 186 16.19 -24.06 -11.61
C GLY A 186 15.72 -23.56 -10.24
N MET A 187 16.61 -23.48 -9.24
CA MET A 187 16.26 -22.99 -7.89
C MET A 187 15.94 -21.50 -7.89
N TYR A 188 16.67 -20.71 -8.68
CA TYR A 188 16.37 -19.29 -8.87
C TYR A 188 14.95 -19.08 -9.42
N PHE A 189 14.58 -19.78 -10.50
CA PHE A 189 13.29 -19.60 -11.14
C PHE A 189 12.13 -20.04 -10.25
N ARG A 190 12.32 -21.13 -9.49
CA ARG A 190 11.35 -21.59 -8.51
C ARG A 190 11.13 -20.55 -7.42
N LEU A 191 12.20 -20.12 -6.75
CA LEU A 191 12.10 -19.17 -5.65
C LEU A 191 11.56 -17.82 -6.09
N ARG A 192 11.91 -17.36 -7.31
CA ARG A 192 11.36 -16.13 -7.90
C ARG A 192 9.84 -16.22 -8.10
N ARG A 193 9.32 -17.37 -8.53
CA ARG A 193 7.89 -17.59 -8.73
C ARG A 193 7.15 -17.54 -7.40
N GLU A 194 7.62 -18.29 -6.41
CA GLU A 194 7.07 -18.32 -5.06
C GLU A 194 7.07 -16.92 -4.42
N PHE A 195 8.16 -16.16 -4.59
CA PHE A 195 8.25 -14.77 -4.11
C PHE A 195 7.16 -13.87 -4.71
N ILE A 196 6.83 -14.05 -6.00
CA ILE A 196 5.75 -13.28 -6.64
C ILE A 196 4.39 -13.68 -6.09
N GLU A 197 4.16 -14.97 -5.86
CA GLU A 197 2.91 -15.51 -5.31
C GLU A 197 2.65 -14.98 -3.90
N TYR A 198 3.65 -15.04 -3.01
CA TYR A 198 3.55 -14.56 -1.64
C TYR A 198 3.60 -13.04 -1.48
N ARG A 199 3.91 -12.27 -2.54
CA ARG A 199 3.92 -10.80 -2.48
C ARG A 199 2.59 -10.21 -2.03
N SER A 200 1.48 -10.84 -2.42
CA SER A 200 0.14 -10.40 -2.01
C SER A 200 -0.11 -10.60 -0.50
N VAL A 201 0.41 -11.68 0.07
CA VAL A 201 0.35 -12.00 1.50
C VAL A 201 1.20 -11.00 2.29
N TYR A 202 2.46 -10.79 1.90
CA TYR A 202 3.35 -9.80 2.52
C TYR A 202 2.71 -8.39 2.54
N ASN A 203 2.18 -7.92 1.41
CA ASN A 203 1.52 -6.62 1.33
C ASN A 203 0.31 -6.52 2.27
N THR A 204 -0.43 -7.62 2.45
CA THR A 204 -1.56 -7.68 3.36
C THR A 204 -1.09 -7.57 4.81
N ILE A 205 -0.05 -8.31 5.21
CA ILE A 205 0.55 -8.25 6.55
C ILE A 205 1.01 -6.82 6.88
N VAL A 206 1.77 -6.19 5.98
CA VAL A 206 2.32 -4.84 6.19
C VAL A 206 1.22 -3.77 6.25
N ALA A 207 0.13 -3.94 5.48
CA ALA A 207 -0.99 -3.01 5.46
C ALA A 207 -1.89 -3.15 6.70
N THR A 208 -2.18 -4.38 7.13
CA THR A 208 -3.10 -4.61 8.25
C THR A 208 -2.40 -4.46 9.60
N LYS A 209 -1.19 -5.01 9.76
CA LYS A 209 -0.42 -5.00 11.03
C LYS A 209 -1.19 -5.58 12.24
N LEU A 210 -2.31 -6.27 12.02
CA LEU A 210 -3.25 -6.68 13.08
C LEU A 210 -2.84 -7.95 13.83
N HIS A 211 -1.89 -8.73 13.29
CA HIS A 211 -1.60 -10.10 13.76
C HIS A 211 -0.15 -10.33 14.20
N PHE A 212 0.67 -9.27 14.21
CA PHE A 212 2.11 -9.38 14.45
C PHE A 212 2.56 -8.26 15.37
N SER A 213 3.50 -8.57 16.27
CA SER A 213 4.18 -7.56 17.06
C SER A 213 5.05 -6.67 16.18
N VAL A 214 5.51 -5.54 16.73
CA VAL A 214 6.42 -4.64 16.01
C VAL A 214 7.74 -5.36 15.67
N GLU A 215 8.22 -6.21 16.58
CA GLU A 215 9.43 -7.02 16.41
C GLU A 215 9.24 -8.07 15.32
N GLU A 216 8.12 -8.80 15.32
CA GLU A 216 7.80 -9.79 14.30
C GLU A 216 7.65 -9.15 12.91
N LEU A 217 6.98 -7.99 12.83
CA LEU A 217 6.87 -7.23 11.58
C LEU A 217 8.23 -6.78 11.05
N SER A 218 9.12 -6.34 11.95
CA SER A 218 10.49 -5.97 11.59
C SER A 218 11.27 -7.16 11.06
N GLU A 219 11.18 -8.32 11.72
CA GLU A 219 11.85 -9.55 11.28
C GLU A 219 11.30 -10.04 9.92
N ILE A 220 9.98 -10.01 9.73
CA ILE A 220 9.34 -10.35 8.45
C ILE A 220 9.83 -9.44 7.33
N GLN A 221 9.88 -8.12 7.58
CA GLN A 221 10.36 -7.15 6.60
C GLN A 221 11.84 -7.35 6.27
N GLU A 222 12.69 -7.56 7.26
CA GLU A 222 14.13 -7.83 7.07
C GLU A 222 14.35 -9.10 6.23
N LYS A 223 13.66 -10.18 6.57
CA LYS A 223 13.71 -11.45 5.84
C LYS A 223 13.21 -11.29 4.40
N TRP A 224 12.09 -10.60 4.21
CA TRP A 224 11.52 -10.34 2.89
C TRP A 224 12.48 -9.57 1.99
N GLU A 225 13.10 -8.50 2.51
CA GLU A 225 14.10 -7.72 1.78
C GLU A 225 15.38 -8.52 1.52
N THR A 226 15.77 -9.42 2.44
CA THR A 226 16.90 -10.35 2.23
C THR A 226 16.63 -11.28 1.05
N VAL A 227 15.45 -11.90 0.97
CA VAL A 227 15.08 -12.76 -0.16
C VAL A 227 15.05 -11.97 -1.46
N ARG A 228 14.48 -10.76 -1.45
CA ARG A 228 14.46 -9.86 -2.60
C ARG A 228 15.88 -9.56 -3.08
N PHE A 229 16.78 -9.17 -2.18
CA PHE A 229 18.16 -8.86 -2.51
C PHE A 229 18.90 -10.07 -3.10
N ASN A 230 18.72 -11.25 -2.51
CA ASN A 230 19.33 -12.48 -3.02
C ASN A 230 18.84 -12.82 -4.43
N LEU A 231 17.54 -12.67 -4.71
CA LEU A 231 16.96 -12.87 -6.03
C LEU A 231 17.48 -11.85 -7.06
N GLU A 232 17.62 -10.58 -6.66
CA GLU A 232 18.16 -9.53 -7.53
C GLU A 232 19.66 -9.77 -7.84
N ALA A 233 20.45 -10.16 -6.85
CA ALA A 233 21.87 -10.50 -7.02
C ALA A 233 22.06 -11.73 -7.93
N ALA A 234 21.26 -12.78 -7.75
CA ALA A 234 21.27 -13.95 -8.60
C ALA A 234 20.90 -13.63 -10.05
N ALA A 235 19.87 -12.78 -10.25
CA ALA A 235 19.48 -12.29 -11.57
C ALA A 235 20.63 -11.52 -12.24
N ALA A 236 21.23 -10.55 -11.55
CA ALA A 236 22.34 -9.78 -12.07
C ALA A 236 23.57 -10.65 -12.40
N SER A 237 23.85 -11.68 -11.59
CA SER A 237 24.92 -12.65 -11.88
C SER A 237 24.63 -13.48 -13.14
N ALA A 238 23.37 -13.93 -13.32
CA ALA A 238 22.96 -14.65 -14.52
C ALA A 238 23.03 -13.77 -15.78
N GLU A 239 22.57 -12.52 -15.68
CA GLU A 239 22.57 -11.54 -16.76
C GLU A 239 23.99 -11.18 -17.24
N LYS A 240 25.00 -11.19 -16.36
CA LYS A 240 26.40 -10.98 -16.74
C LYS A 240 26.92 -12.01 -17.75
N ARG A 241 26.34 -13.23 -17.76
CA ARG A 241 26.72 -14.31 -18.69
C ARG A 241 25.99 -14.22 -20.03
N LEU A 242 25.00 -13.33 -20.17
CA LEU A 242 24.27 -13.15 -21.41
C LEU A 242 25.11 -12.41 -22.46
N PRO A 243 24.84 -12.62 -23.76
CA PRO A 243 25.52 -11.86 -24.82
C PRO A 243 25.19 -10.37 -24.72
N LYS A 244 26.07 -9.54 -25.32
CA LYS A 244 25.77 -8.11 -25.46
C LYS A 244 24.51 -7.94 -26.35
N PRO A 245 23.65 -6.94 -26.08
CA PRO A 245 23.82 -5.85 -25.11
C PRO A 245 23.33 -6.17 -23.68
N TYR A 246 22.71 -7.33 -23.43
CA TYR A 246 22.09 -7.67 -22.14
C TYR A 246 23.03 -7.55 -20.94
N SER A 247 24.26 -8.06 -21.05
CA SER A 247 25.25 -7.96 -19.97
C SER A 247 25.63 -6.51 -19.64
N THR A 248 25.72 -5.65 -20.66
CA THR A 248 26.06 -4.23 -20.52
C THR A 248 24.89 -3.45 -19.92
N LEU A 249 23.67 -3.73 -20.38
CA LEU A 249 22.44 -3.16 -19.84
C LEU A 249 22.24 -3.58 -18.37
N SER A 250 22.51 -4.84 -18.04
CA SER A 250 22.49 -5.34 -16.66
C SER A 250 23.44 -4.55 -15.75
N GLY A 251 24.71 -4.40 -16.15
CA GLY A 251 25.66 -3.58 -15.41
C GLY A 251 25.19 -2.14 -15.21
N TRP A 252 24.64 -1.52 -16.26
CA TRP A 252 24.10 -0.17 -16.20
C TRP A 252 22.91 -0.05 -15.22
N THR A 253 21.99 -1.03 -15.22
CA THR A 253 20.85 -1.04 -14.28
C THR A 253 21.30 -1.21 -12.83
N VAL A 254 22.32 -2.04 -12.56
CA VAL A 254 22.86 -2.22 -11.20
C VAL A 254 23.48 -0.91 -10.68
N THR A 255 24.24 -0.20 -11.53
CA THR A 255 24.76 1.12 -11.17
C THR A 255 23.63 2.13 -10.92
N GLY A 256 22.58 2.11 -11.75
CA GLY A 256 21.41 2.96 -11.57
C GLY A 256 20.73 2.71 -10.22
N GLN A 257 20.51 1.43 -9.85
CA GLN A 257 19.89 1.08 -8.58
C GLN A 257 20.75 1.52 -7.39
N SER A 258 22.07 1.40 -7.51
CA SER A 258 22.99 1.90 -6.47
C SER A 258 22.83 3.40 -6.25
N ILE A 259 22.64 4.20 -7.30
CA ILE A 259 22.45 5.66 -7.21
C ILE A 259 21.10 5.99 -6.54
N ILE A 260 20.04 5.26 -6.89
CA ILE A 260 18.71 5.44 -6.30
C ILE A 260 18.71 5.08 -4.81
N ASN A 261 19.36 3.96 -4.46
CA ASN A 261 19.39 3.43 -3.11
C ASN A 261 20.45 4.09 -2.20
N THR A 262 21.25 5.04 -2.71
CA THR A 262 22.22 5.78 -1.88
C THR A 262 21.53 6.40 -0.67
N PRO A 263 21.98 6.08 0.56
CA PRO A 263 21.39 6.60 1.79
C PRO A 263 21.60 8.12 1.89
N LEU A 264 20.66 8.79 2.56
CA LEU A 264 20.64 10.24 2.72
C LEU A 264 21.13 10.61 4.13
N ASP A 265 22.42 10.35 4.39
CA ASP A 265 23.06 10.67 5.67
C ASP A 265 23.54 12.12 5.69
N LEU A 266 22.59 13.05 5.73
CA LEU A 266 22.86 14.49 5.68
C LEU A 266 23.15 15.04 7.09
N PRO A 267 24.34 15.65 7.34
CA PRO A 267 24.65 16.26 8.63
C PRO A 267 23.83 17.54 8.84
N SER A 268 22.67 17.44 9.49
CA SER A 268 21.70 18.53 9.65
C SER A 268 22.26 19.80 10.30
N GLU A 269 23.36 19.69 11.04
CA GLU A 269 24.04 20.81 11.72
C GLU A 269 24.87 21.70 10.77
N GLU A 270 25.20 21.22 9.57
CA GLU A 270 26.06 21.93 8.61
C GLU A 270 25.34 22.16 7.26
N PRO A 271 24.48 23.19 7.13
CA PRO A 271 23.63 23.38 5.94
C PRO A 271 24.40 23.48 4.62
N HIS A 272 25.54 24.19 4.59
CA HIS A 272 26.35 24.34 3.37
C HIS A 272 27.02 23.03 2.94
N LYS A 273 27.38 22.16 3.89
CA LYS A 273 27.95 20.83 3.60
C LYS A 273 26.87 19.89 3.03
N CYS A 274 25.66 19.93 3.60
CA CYS A 274 24.50 19.24 3.03
C CYS A 274 24.23 19.67 1.59
N LEU A 275 24.32 20.96 1.27
CA LEU A 275 24.17 21.47 -0.10
C LEU A 275 25.22 20.89 -1.04
N ALA A 276 26.49 20.88 -0.65
CA ALA A 276 27.55 20.31 -1.47
C ALA A 276 27.33 18.80 -1.74
N MET A 277 26.91 18.05 -0.72
CA MET A 277 26.57 16.62 -0.85
C MET A 277 25.38 16.40 -1.78
N LEU A 278 24.28 17.14 -1.59
CA LEU A 278 23.09 17.04 -2.41
C LEU A 278 23.37 17.41 -3.88
N GLN A 279 24.15 18.47 -4.11
CA GLN A 279 24.55 18.88 -5.46
C GLN A 279 25.36 17.78 -6.15
N LYS A 280 26.28 17.14 -5.44
CA LYS A 280 27.03 15.98 -5.94
C LYS A 280 26.07 14.84 -6.33
N MET A 281 25.16 14.44 -5.43
CA MET A 281 24.18 13.38 -5.71
C MET A 281 23.29 13.70 -6.92
N ILE A 282 22.82 14.94 -7.06
CA ILE A 282 22.01 15.38 -8.20
C ILE A 282 22.81 15.29 -9.51
N SER A 283 24.06 15.73 -9.50
CA SER A 283 24.93 15.66 -10.69
C SER A 283 25.22 14.21 -11.11
N GLU A 284 25.51 13.32 -10.16
CA GLU A 284 25.73 11.90 -10.41
C GLU A 284 24.48 11.22 -10.97
N HIS A 285 23.31 11.53 -10.38
CA HIS A 285 22.02 11.07 -10.88
C HIS A 285 21.77 11.51 -12.32
N ASN A 286 21.84 12.82 -12.60
CA ASN A 286 21.56 13.34 -13.94
C ASN A 286 22.53 12.79 -14.99
N ARG A 287 23.82 12.65 -14.64
CA ARG A 287 24.82 12.07 -15.54
C ARG A 287 24.52 10.63 -15.91
N HIS A 288 24.01 9.82 -14.97
CA HIS A 288 23.70 8.41 -15.24
C HIS A 288 22.40 8.24 -16.03
N PHE A 289 21.35 8.96 -15.65
CA PHE A 289 20.01 8.77 -16.20
C PHE A 289 19.71 9.59 -17.46
N ILE A 290 20.64 10.40 -17.97
CA ILE A 290 20.48 11.13 -19.23
C ILE A 290 20.18 10.20 -20.41
N ASP A 291 20.79 9.02 -20.43
CA ASP A 291 20.65 8.04 -21.51
C ASP A 291 19.59 6.96 -21.24
N LEU A 292 18.76 7.12 -20.20
CA LEU A 292 17.78 6.10 -19.78
C LEU A 292 16.87 5.66 -20.94
N ALA A 293 16.32 6.62 -21.71
CA ALA A 293 15.44 6.32 -22.83
C ALA A 293 16.17 5.55 -23.96
N ALA A 294 17.43 5.91 -24.23
CA ALA A 294 18.25 5.19 -25.21
C ALA A 294 18.54 3.75 -24.75
N LYS A 295 18.81 3.55 -23.45
CA LYS A 295 19.02 2.22 -22.85
C LYS A 295 17.77 1.35 -22.86
N GLN A 296 16.59 1.94 -22.67
CA GLN A 296 15.31 1.24 -22.82
C GLN A 296 15.07 0.79 -24.27
N ALA A 297 15.33 1.67 -25.23
CA ALA A 297 15.22 1.34 -26.65
C ALA A 297 16.21 0.23 -27.07
N GLU A 298 17.45 0.29 -26.57
CA GLU A 298 18.48 -0.75 -26.80
C GLU A 298 18.02 -2.13 -26.29
N LEU A 299 17.40 -2.19 -25.10
CA LEU A 299 16.85 -3.44 -24.55
C LEU A 299 15.68 -3.97 -25.38
N GLN A 300 14.78 -3.09 -25.81
CA GLN A 300 13.63 -3.46 -26.63
C GLN A 300 14.08 -4.02 -27.98
N GLN A 301 14.97 -3.30 -28.66
CA GLN A 301 15.54 -3.75 -29.93
C GLN A 301 16.27 -5.10 -29.79
N ALA A 302 17.05 -5.29 -28.70
CA ALA A 302 17.74 -6.55 -28.46
C ALA A 302 16.77 -7.72 -28.30
N THR A 303 15.63 -7.49 -27.65
CA THR A 303 14.58 -8.50 -27.45
C THR A 303 13.90 -8.89 -28.77
N GLU A 304 13.71 -7.94 -29.68
CA GLU A 304 13.11 -8.18 -31.00
C GLU A 304 14.09 -8.86 -31.98
N THR A 305 15.38 -8.54 -31.90
CA THR A 305 16.41 -8.97 -32.86
C THR A 305 17.31 -10.11 -32.37
N GLY A 306 17.16 -10.54 -31.11
CA GLY A 306 18.01 -11.58 -30.50
C GLY A 306 19.42 -11.11 -30.15
N GLY A 307 19.61 -9.81 -29.88
CA GLY A 307 20.90 -9.22 -29.47
C GLY A 307 22.04 -9.32 -30.49
N LEU A 308 23.29 -9.15 -30.05
CA LEU A 308 24.49 -9.29 -30.89
C LEU A 308 24.76 -10.79 -31.14
N GLY A 309 24.14 -11.31 -32.18
CA GLY A 309 24.24 -12.73 -32.57
C GLY A 309 22.98 -13.29 -33.21
N GLY A 310 21.87 -12.53 -33.23
CA GLY A 310 20.62 -12.90 -33.90
C GLY A 310 19.89 -14.08 -33.25
N ARG A 311 20.32 -14.52 -32.06
CA ARG A 311 19.74 -15.67 -31.35
C ARG A 311 18.84 -15.16 -30.23
N PRO A 312 17.54 -15.49 -30.23
CA PRO A 312 16.65 -15.06 -29.17
C PRO A 312 17.10 -15.65 -27.82
N VAL A 313 17.21 -14.80 -26.81
CA VAL A 313 17.42 -15.22 -25.41
C VAL A 313 16.05 -15.54 -24.82
N ALA A 314 15.94 -16.63 -24.07
CA ALA A 314 14.67 -17.00 -23.44
C ALA A 314 14.19 -15.89 -22.49
N ALA A 315 12.88 -15.60 -22.55
CA ALA A 315 12.26 -14.49 -21.83
C ALA A 315 12.54 -14.54 -20.32
N GLU A 316 12.63 -15.74 -19.74
CA GLU A 316 12.91 -15.95 -18.31
C GLU A 316 14.21 -15.27 -17.83
N TYR A 317 15.22 -15.13 -18.69
CA TYR A 317 16.48 -14.47 -18.38
C TYR A 317 16.48 -12.96 -18.63
N VAL A 318 15.60 -12.49 -19.52
CA VAL A 318 15.52 -11.07 -19.92
C VAL A 318 14.48 -10.32 -19.09
N GLU A 319 13.40 -10.98 -18.67
CA GLU A 319 12.33 -10.40 -17.87
C GLU A 319 12.80 -9.75 -16.56
N PRO A 320 13.72 -10.35 -15.77
CA PRO A 320 14.27 -9.69 -14.59
C PRO A 320 14.96 -8.35 -14.91
N LEU A 321 15.74 -8.30 -15.98
CA LEU A 321 16.40 -7.10 -16.45
C LEU A 321 15.38 -6.05 -16.94
N ARG A 322 14.35 -6.49 -17.68
CA ARG A 322 13.27 -5.62 -18.16
C ARG A 322 12.52 -4.98 -17.01
N LEU A 323 12.11 -5.78 -16.01
CA LEU A 323 11.42 -5.28 -14.83
C LEU A 323 12.28 -4.30 -14.03
N ARG A 324 13.59 -4.58 -13.86
CA ARG A 324 14.51 -3.65 -13.19
C ARG A 324 14.66 -2.34 -13.96
N MET A 325 14.74 -2.40 -15.29
CA MET A 325 14.79 -1.21 -16.15
C MET A 325 13.51 -0.37 -16.05
N THR A 326 12.33 -1.01 -16.01
CA THR A 326 11.06 -0.30 -15.82
C THR A 326 10.97 0.34 -14.44
N ALA A 327 11.32 -0.40 -13.37
CA ALA A 327 11.34 0.13 -12.01
C ALA A 327 12.29 1.34 -11.89
N LEU A 328 13.50 1.27 -12.46
CA LEU A 328 14.42 2.40 -12.47
C LEU A 328 13.85 3.62 -13.19
N ALA A 329 13.08 3.44 -14.26
CA ALA A 329 12.45 4.55 -14.96
C ALA A 329 11.33 5.22 -14.14
N GLU A 330 10.68 4.47 -13.26
CA GLU A 330 9.68 4.99 -12.31
C GLU A 330 10.35 5.65 -11.08
N GLU A 331 11.42 5.05 -10.55
CA GLU A 331 12.10 5.48 -9.32
C GLU A 331 13.04 6.68 -9.53
N ALA A 332 13.72 6.78 -10.68
CA ALA A 332 14.65 7.87 -10.98
C ALA A 332 14.04 9.29 -10.88
N PRO A 333 12.89 9.59 -11.51
CA PRO A 333 12.28 10.91 -11.38
C PRO A 333 11.86 11.22 -9.93
N LEU A 334 11.43 10.20 -9.16
CA LEU A 334 11.06 10.36 -7.75
C LEU A 334 12.27 10.72 -6.89
N LYS A 335 13.39 9.97 -7.02
CA LYS A 335 14.64 10.27 -6.29
C LYS A 335 15.14 11.67 -6.63
N LEU A 336 15.13 12.07 -7.90
CA LEU A 336 15.55 13.40 -8.32
C LEU A 336 14.66 14.49 -7.72
N ALA A 337 13.35 14.29 -7.68
CA ALA A 337 12.42 15.22 -7.05
C ALA A 337 12.73 15.38 -5.55
N THR A 338 12.93 14.28 -4.82
CA THR A 338 13.32 14.30 -3.40
C THR A 338 14.63 15.06 -3.19
N LEU A 339 15.67 14.77 -4.00
CA LEU A 339 16.96 15.47 -3.91
C LEU A 339 16.83 16.98 -4.16
N LYS A 340 16.02 17.39 -5.15
CA LYS A 340 15.76 18.80 -5.45
C LYS A 340 15.01 19.51 -4.32
N VAL A 341 14.02 18.86 -3.72
CA VAL A 341 13.29 19.40 -2.57
C VAL A 341 14.22 19.58 -1.38
N LEU A 342 15.05 18.56 -1.07
CA LEU A 342 16.05 18.67 -0.01
C LEU A 342 17.07 19.77 -0.31
N HIS A 343 17.55 19.88 -1.55
CA HIS A 343 18.48 20.92 -1.95
C HIS A 343 17.87 22.32 -1.74
N ALA A 344 16.62 22.53 -2.14
CA ALA A 344 15.91 23.79 -1.91
C ALA A 344 15.75 24.09 -0.41
N HIS A 345 15.38 23.10 0.39
CA HIS A 345 15.27 23.22 1.85
C HIS A 345 16.59 23.65 2.49
N TYR A 346 17.69 22.94 2.18
CA TYR A 346 19.01 23.29 2.71
C TYR A 346 19.56 24.60 2.15
N THR A 347 19.10 25.05 0.98
CA THR A 347 19.45 26.37 0.44
C THR A 347 18.88 27.47 1.32
N ILE A 348 17.62 27.34 1.73
CA ILE A 348 16.98 28.28 2.65
C ILE A 348 17.68 28.24 4.02
N LEU A 349 17.98 27.05 4.56
CA LEU A 349 18.70 26.93 5.83
C LEU A 349 20.09 27.55 5.79
N ALA A 350 20.84 27.37 4.71
CA ALA A 350 22.15 27.99 4.54
C ALA A 350 22.05 29.52 4.52
N TYR A 351 21.04 30.08 3.83
CA TYR A 351 20.79 31.52 3.87
C TYR A 351 20.41 32.02 5.26
N LEU A 352 19.57 31.30 5.99
CA LEU A 352 19.20 31.64 7.37
C LEU A 352 20.43 31.62 8.29
N TYR A 353 21.28 30.60 8.16
CA TYR A 353 22.54 30.52 8.87
C TYR A 353 23.45 31.72 8.58
N ASP A 354 23.64 32.05 7.30
CA ASP A 354 24.46 33.19 6.88
C ASP A 354 23.90 34.53 7.40
N LEU A 355 22.57 34.67 7.41
CA LEU A 355 21.89 35.84 7.98
C LEU A 355 22.08 35.92 9.49
N GLU A 356 21.96 34.82 10.21
CA GLU A 356 22.16 34.78 11.67
C GLU A 356 23.60 35.16 12.04
N VAL A 357 24.59 34.62 11.32
CA VAL A 357 26.00 34.98 11.48
C VAL A 357 26.20 36.49 11.24
N LYS A 358 25.63 37.04 10.16
CA LYS A 358 25.71 38.49 9.88
C LYS A 358 25.00 39.34 10.92
N MET A 359 23.82 38.94 11.39
CA MET A 359 23.08 39.66 12.44
C MET A 359 23.83 39.69 13.76
N LYS A 360 24.53 38.60 14.12
CA LYS A 360 25.42 38.56 15.29
C LYS A 360 26.55 39.57 15.16
N LEU A 361 27.16 39.68 13.99
CA LEU A 361 28.19 40.69 13.71
C LEU A 361 27.65 42.12 13.82
N TRP A 362 26.43 42.37 13.33
CA TRP A 362 25.81 43.71 13.36
C TRP A 362 25.31 44.16 14.74
N ARG A 363 25.10 43.23 15.68
CA ARG A 363 24.75 43.56 17.08
C ARG A 363 25.95 44.01 17.92
N ILE A 364 27.17 43.90 17.40
CA ILE A 364 28.36 44.37 18.10
C ILE A 364 28.41 45.91 18.03
N PRO A 365 28.53 46.63 19.17
CA PRO A 365 28.65 48.10 19.18
C PRO A 365 29.79 48.57 18.28
N LYS A 366 29.58 49.66 17.52
CA LYS A 366 30.54 50.23 16.56
C LYS A 366 31.92 50.47 17.18
N ASP A 367 31.95 50.75 18.47
CA ASP A 367 33.12 51.09 19.29
C ASP A 367 34.11 49.92 19.43
N LEU A 368 33.65 48.67 19.21
CA LEU A 368 34.49 47.45 19.26
C LEU A 368 34.93 46.95 17.87
N LEU A 369 34.34 47.46 16.79
CA LEU A 369 34.68 47.06 15.42
C LEU A 369 36.01 47.69 14.92
N GLN A 370 36.51 48.74 15.57
CA GLN A 370 37.80 49.36 15.22
C GLN A 370 39.03 48.49 15.56
N ASN A 371 38.87 47.44 16.39
CA ASN A 371 39.99 46.62 16.86
C ASN A 371 40.09 45.23 16.20
N SER A 372 39.23 44.90 15.22
CA SER A 372 39.35 43.64 14.45
C SER A 372 39.50 43.91 12.96
N VAL A 373 40.75 44.11 12.56
CA VAL A 373 41.33 43.74 11.25
C VAL A 373 40.41 43.91 10.03
N PHE A 374 40.22 45.16 9.59
CA PHE A 374 40.13 45.46 8.16
C PHE A 374 41.53 45.79 7.65
N ALA A 375 42.36 44.76 7.48
CA ALA A 375 43.53 44.83 6.61
C ALA A 375 43.17 44.06 5.33
N GLY A 376 42.64 44.74 4.30
CA GLY A 376 42.56 44.13 2.96
C GLY A 376 41.46 44.55 2.01
N ALA A 377 40.49 45.39 2.37
CA ALA A 377 39.48 45.86 1.42
C ALA A 377 39.43 47.39 1.37
N SER A 378 40.11 47.95 0.37
CA SER A 378 40.00 49.35 -0.01
C SER A 378 38.55 49.67 -0.39
N PHE A 379 37.81 50.30 0.51
CA PHE A 379 36.57 51.00 0.18
C PHE A 379 36.93 52.27 -0.60
N LYS A 380 37.01 52.17 -1.93
CA LYS A 380 36.95 53.34 -2.81
C LYS A 380 35.51 53.59 -3.22
N GLY A 381 34.97 54.70 -2.72
CA GLY A 381 34.03 55.53 -3.48
C GLY A 381 32.55 55.20 -3.30
N ILE A 382 31.97 55.65 -2.19
CA ILE A 382 30.59 56.18 -2.22
C ILE A 382 30.71 57.64 -1.79
N HIS A 383 30.88 58.52 -2.77
CA HIS A 383 30.59 59.94 -2.56
C HIS A 383 29.07 60.11 -2.60
N SER A 384 28.56 60.77 -1.57
CA SER A 384 27.20 61.24 -1.41
C SER A 384 26.82 62.27 -2.47
N CYS A 385 25.71 62.05 -3.16
CA CYS A 385 24.58 62.99 -3.25
C CYS A 385 23.34 62.23 -3.73
#